data_AF-A0A7Y5DUR5-F1
#
_entry.id   AF-A0A7Y5DUR5-F1
#
_cell.length_a   1.000
_cell.length_b   1.000
_cell.length_c   1.000
_cell.angle_alpha   90.00
_cell.angle_beta   90.00
_cell.angle_gamma   90.00
#
_symmetry.space_group_name_H-M   'P 1'
#
loop_
_entity.id
_entity.type
_entity.pdbx_description
1 polymer ?
#
loop_
_entity_poly.entity_id
_entity_poly.type
_entity_poly.pdbx_seq_one_letter_code
_entity_poly.pdbx_strand_id
1 'polypeptide(L)'
;MKLHITITDITELKLAEMTWLDRCQHLERELKTSQVELKKKKTEIADIDAVLSFVIKQQETEISKIKLALSKGVEDTLLPIINKLKKCNENNLLQRLLETLESNLLNLFQNHGSMTDYSIIDNKLTRSEALDMAMVRQGLTSKAIARNLAISPETVSIHRRNIRKKLGLENKADGLYSYLDVIN
;
A
#
# COMPACT_ATOMS: atom_id res chain seq x y z
N MET A 1 -28.10 63.14 49.41
CA MET A 1 -28.01 62.65 48.01
C MET A 1 -26.63 62.05 47.66
N LYS A 2 -25.48 62.68 48.00
CA LYS A 2 -24.13 62.18 47.67
C LYS A 2 -23.73 60.84 48.34
N LEU A 3 -24.19 60.56 49.56
CA LEU A 3 -23.90 59.29 50.28
C LEU A 3 -24.62 58.07 49.69
N HIS A 4 -25.83 58.25 49.14
CA HIS A 4 -26.59 57.14 48.54
C HIS A 4 -25.98 56.72 47.19
N ILE A 5 -25.48 57.68 46.41
CA ILE A 5 -24.85 57.44 45.09
C ILE A 5 -23.51 56.70 45.24
N THR A 6 -22.75 57.00 46.29
CA THR A 6 -21.46 56.33 46.57
C THR A 6 -21.64 54.91 47.09
N ILE A 7 -22.68 54.65 47.89
CA ILE A 7 -22.99 53.29 48.36
C ILE A 7 -23.46 52.41 47.20
N THR A 8 -24.29 52.93 46.28
CA THR A 8 -24.74 52.18 45.09
C THR A 8 -23.57 51.82 44.16
N ASP A 9 -22.64 52.76 43.96
CA ASP A 9 -21.43 52.57 43.15
C ASP A 9 -20.50 51.48 43.77
N ILE A 10 -20.32 51.50 45.10
CA ILE A 10 -19.55 50.47 45.82
C ILE A 10 -20.22 49.09 45.73
N THR A 11 -21.55 49.00 45.76
CA THR A 11 -22.25 47.71 45.58
C THR A 11 -22.15 47.18 44.16
N GLU A 12 -22.22 48.04 43.15
CA GLU A 12 -22.05 47.65 41.73
C GLU A 12 -20.62 47.16 41.47
N LEU A 13 -19.61 47.85 42.00
CA LEU A 13 -18.21 47.43 41.90
C LEU A 13 -17.95 46.06 42.57
N LYS A 14 -18.50 45.82 43.76
CA LYS A 14 -18.37 44.51 44.42
C LYS A 14 -19.06 43.37 43.66
N LEU A 15 -20.18 43.67 43.00
CA LEU A 15 -20.91 42.69 42.20
C LEU A 15 -20.15 42.37 40.90
N ALA A 16 -19.53 43.38 40.28
CA ALA A 16 -18.61 43.21 39.16
C ALA A 16 -17.37 42.38 39.54
N GLU A 17 -16.79 42.62 40.72
CA GLU A 17 -15.65 41.85 41.23
C GLU A 17 -16.02 40.38 41.50
N MET A 18 -17.18 40.12 42.11
CA MET A 18 -17.66 38.77 42.39
C MET A 18 -17.96 38.00 41.09
N THR A 19 -18.61 38.64 40.12
CA THR A 19 -18.89 38.02 38.82
C THR A 19 -17.62 37.78 37.99
N TRP A 20 -16.63 38.67 38.10
CA TRP A 20 -15.30 38.46 37.51
C TRP A 20 -14.58 37.28 38.17
N LEU A 21 -14.63 37.16 39.49
CA LEU A 21 -14.01 36.04 40.21
C LEU A 21 -14.64 34.70 39.83
N ASP A 22 -15.97 34.63 39.76
CA ASP A 22 -16.69 33.43 39.31
C ASP A 22 -16.32 33.06 37.87
N ARG A 23 -16.18 34.06 36.98
CA ARG A 23 -15.76 33.87 35.59
C ARG A 23 -14.34 33.34 35.50
N CYS A 24 -13.40 33.90 36.28
CA CYS A 24 -12.02 33.43 36.34
C CYS A 24 -11.94 31.98 36.83
N GLN A 25 -12.63 31.64 37.92
CA GLN A 25 -12.67 30.27 38.44
C GLN A 25 -13.31 29.28 37.46
N HIS A 26 -14.30 29.72 36.68
CA HIS A 26 -14.91 28.90 35.64
C HIS A 26 -13.94 28.65 34.48
N LEU A 27 -13.28 29.70 33.98
CA LEU A 27 -12.28 29.59 32.92
C LEU A 27 -11.08 28.74 33.35
N GLU A 28 -10.62 28.86 34.60
CA GLU A 28 -9.57 28.00 35.14
C GLU A 28 -9.97 26.53 35.17
N ARG A 29 -11.23 26.25 35.56
CA ARG A 29 -11.77 24.89 35.53
C ARG A 29 -11.84 24.34 34.10
N GLU A 30 -12.36 25.12 33.16
CA GLU A 30 -12.44 24.72 31.75
C GLU A 30 -11.06 24.52 31.11
N LEU A 31 -10.10 25.40 31.42
CA LEU A 31 -8.73 25.26 30.95
C LEU A 31 -8.13 23.95 31.51
N LYS A 32 -8.37 23.66 32.79
CA LYS A 32 -7.84 22.47 33.45
C LYS A 32 -8.47 21.19 32.89
N THR A 33 -9.78 21.17 32.64
CA THR A 33 -10.44 20.02 32.00
C THR A 33 -9.93 19.81 30.58
N SER A 34 -9.85 20.86 29.77
CA SER A 34 -9.32 20.79 28.41
C SER A 34 -7.86 20.31 28.37
N GLN A 35 -7.01 20.77 29.30
CA GLN A 35 -5.63 20.30 29.43
C GLN A 35 -5.53 18.81 29.77
N VAL A 36 -6.41 18.30 30.64
CA VAL A 36 -6.46 16.87 30.97
C VAL A 36 -6.89 16.05 29.75
N GLU A 37 -7.91 16.49 29.02
CA GLU A 37 -8.36 15.84 27.79
C GLU A 37 -7.28 15.83 26.71
N LEU A 38 -6.57 16.95 26.51
CA LEU A 38 -5.47 17.04 25.56
C LEU A 38 -4.32 16.10 25.94
N LYS A 39 -3.99 15.98 27.22
CA LYS A 39 -2.99 15.00 27.69
C LYS A 39 -3.42 13.57 27.41
N LYS A 40 -4.69 13.24 27.66
CA LYS A 40 -5.23 11.89 27.38
C LYS A 40 -5.20 11.57 25.89
N LYS A 41 -5.63 12.50 25.03
CA LYS A 41 -5.54 12.33 23.57
C LYS A 41 -4.09 12.17 23.12
N LYS A 42 -3.15 12.91 23.71
CA LYS A 42 -1.72 12.80 23.40
C LYS A 42 -1.15 11.43 23.77
N THR A 43 -1.57 10.84 24.89
CA THR A 43 -1.16 9.48 25.26
C THR A 43 -1.78 8.44 24.34
N GLU A 44 -3.07 8.57 24.00
CA GLU A 44 -3.74 7.66 23.05
C GLU A 44 -3.06 7.67 21.67
N ILE A 45 -2.66 8.86 21.17
CA ILE A 45 -1.89 8.97 19.92
C ILE A 45 -0.54 8.27 20.04
N ALA A 46 0.18 8.49 21.15
CA ALA A 46 1.48 7.85 21.36
C ALA A 46 1.38 6.31 21.42
N ASP A 47 0.32 5.78 22.02
CA ASP A 47 0.05 4.34 22.07
C ASP A 47 -0.23 3.78 20.67
N ILE A 48 -1.03 4.49 19.86
CA ILE A 48 -1.31 4.12 18.46
C ILE A 48 -0.02 4.15 17.63
N ASP A 49 0.79 5.19 17.76
CA ASP A 49 2.06 5.32 17.04
C ASP A 49 3.03 4.19 17.40
N ALA A 50 3.05 3.76 18.67
CA ALA A 50 3.85 2.62 19.12
C ALA A 50 3.36 1.30 18.49
N VAL A 51 2.04 1.07 18.45
CA VAL A 51 1.44 -0.11 17.82
C VAL A 51 1.70 -0.13 16.31
N LEU A 52 1.50 0.99 15.62
CA LEU A 52 1.76 1.10 14.17
C LEU A 52 3.23 0.86 13.85
N SER A 53 4.14 1.47 14.61
CA SER A 53 5.59 1.26 14.45
C SER A 53 5.99 -0.19 14.65
N PHE A 54 5.35 -0.90 15.59
CA PHE A 54 5.57 -2.32 15.79
C PHE A 54 5.08 -3.16 14.61
N VAL A 55 3.88 -2.89 14.11
CA VAL A 55 3.31 -3.60 12.95
C VAL A 55 4.16 -3.39 11.69
N ILE A 56 4.62 -2.16 11.43
CA ILE A 56 5.51 -1.86 10.29
C ILE A 56 6.79 -2.68 10.40
N LYS A 57 7.45 -2.68 11.56
CA LYS A 57 8.66 -3.49 11.77
C LYS A 57 8.39 -4.98 11.58
N GLN A 58 7.26 -5.46 12.06
CA GLN A 58 6.87 -6.86 11.87
C GLN A 58 6.73 -7.19 10.37
N GLN A 59 6.05 -6.35 9.59
CA GLN A 59 5.94 -6.52 8.14
C GLN A 59 7.29 -6.49 7.43
N GLU A 60 8.19 -5.56 7.79
CA GLU A 60 9.55 -5.51 7.23
C GLU A 60 10.33 -6.80 7.48
N THR A 61 10.18 -7.39 8.67
CA THR A 61 10.82 -8.67 9.00
C THR A 61 10.24 -9.83 8.20
N GLU A 62 8.92 -9.88 8.02
CA GLU A 62 8.27 -10.92 7.22
C GLU A 62 8.66 -10.81 5.74
N ILE A 63 8.69 -9.60 5.18
CA ILE A 63 9.16 -9.34 3.81
C ILE A 63 10.62 -9.80 3.66
N SER A 64 11.47 -9.53 4.65
CA SER A 64 12.88 -9.92 4.63
C SER A 64 13.04 -11.44 4.68
N LYS A 65 12.25 -12.13 5.51
CA LYS A 65 12.23 -13.61 5.56
C LYS A 65 11.80 -14.21 4.23
N ILE A 66 10.75 -13.67 3.61
CA ILE A 66 10.27 -14.13 2.30
C ILE A 66 11.34 -13.90 1.23
N LYS A 67 11.98 -12.72 1.20
CA LYS A 67 13.08 -12.42 0.25
C LYS A 67 14.25 -13.39 0.41
N LEU A 68 14.65 -13.68 1.64
CA LEU A 68 15.72 -14.65 1.93
C LEU A 68 15.32 -16.08 1.50
N ALA A 69 14.11 -16.51 1.84
CA ALA A 69 13.60 -17.82 1.45
C ALA A 69 13.50 -17.96 -0.08
N LEU A 70 13.04 -16.92 -0.78
CA LEU A 70 12.97 -16.88 -2.23
C LEU A 70 14.37 -16.90 -2.86
N SER A 71 15.31 -16.08 -2.38
CA SER A 71 16.69 -16.07 -2.87
C SER A 71 17.33 -17.45 -2.72
N LYS A 72 17.14 -18.08 -1.57
CA LYS A 72 17.64 -19.43 -1.30
C LYS A 72 16.97 -20.47 -2.21
N GLY A 73 15.65 -20.40 -2.38
CA GLY A 73 14.92 -21.27 -3.30
C GLY A 73 15.39 -21.13 -4.75
N VAL A 74 15.68 -19.91 -5.19
CA VAL A 74 16.24 -19.62 -6.53
C VAL A 74 17.65 -20.19 -6.67
N GLU A 75 18.50 -20.02 -5.66
CA GLU A 75 19.87 -20.58 -5.64
C GLU A 75 19.87 -22.11 -5.66
N ASP A 76 18.99 -22.73 -4.88
CA ASP A 76 18.95 -24.19 -4.72
C ASP A 76 18.29 -24.89 -5.91
N THR A 77 17.40 -24.21 -6.65
CA THR A 77 16.59 -24.86 -7.71
C THR A 77 16.82 -24.30 -9.11
N LEU A 78 16.93 -22.98 -9.29
CA LEU A 78 17.01 -22.38 -10.63
C LEU A 78 18.46 -22.33 -11.14
N LEU A 79 19.40 -21.92 -10.29
CA LEU A 79 20.83 -21.89 -10.61
C LEU A 79 21.39 -23.25 -11.10
N PRO A 80 21.09 -24.40 -10.47
CA PRO A 80 21.56 -25.69 -10.98
C PRO A 80 20.94 -26.08 -12.32
N ILE A 81 19.68 -25.70 -12.59
CA ILE A 81 19.04 -25.98 -13.88
C ILE A 81 19.64 -25.08 -14.98
N ILE A 82 19.86 -23.80 -14.70
CA ILE A 82 20.53 -22.87 -15.64
C ILE A 82 21.96 -23.33 -15.93
N ASN A 83 22.70 -23.81 -14.93
CA ASN A 83 24.03 -24.36 -15.13
C ASN A 83 24.04 -25.67 -15.93
N LYS A 84 22.99 -26.51 -15.80
CA LYS A 84 22.81 -27.70 -16.65
C LYS A 84 22.43 -27.33 -18.07
N LEU A 85 21.58 -26.32 -18.26
CA LEU A 85 21.20 -25.77 -19.58
C LEU A 85 22.40 -25.19 -20.32
N LYS A 86 23.28 -24.45 -19.64
CA LYS A 86 24.52 -23.90 -20.24
C LYS A 86 25.50 -24.98 -20.71
N LYS A 87 25.42 -26.20 -20.17
CA LYS A 87 26.29 -27.33 -20.51
C LYS A 87 25.72 -28.26 -21.58
N CYS A 88 24.41 -28.22 -21.87
CA CYS A 88 23.78 -29.13 -22.82
C CYS A 88 23.52 -28.44 -24.17
N ASN A 89 24.27 -28.86 -25.20
CA ASN A 89 24.03 -28.54 -26.60
C ASN A 89 23.42 -29.79 -27.25
N GLU A 90 22.08 -29.92 -27.25
CA GLU A 90 21.27 -30.68 -28.24
C GLU A 90 19.78 -30.77 -27.85
N ASN A 91 18.91 -30.61 -28.86
CA ASN A 91 17.53 -30.10 -28.79
C ASN A 91 16.49 -30.89 -27.97
N ASN A 92 16.72 -32.16 -27.58
CA ASN A 92 15.69 -32.96 -26.90
C ASN A 92 15.77 -32.93 -25.36
N LEU A 93 16.94 -32.67 -24.79
CA LEU A 93 17.10 -32.48 -23.33
C LEU A 93 16.60 -31.10 -22.88
N LEU A 94 16.72 -30.10 -23.76
CA LEU A 94 16.30 -28.72 -23.53
C LEU A 94 14.80 -28.62 -23.21
N GLN A 95 13.96 -29.36 -23.93
CA GLN A 95 12.51 -29.29 -23.75
C GLN A 95 12.05 -29.91 -22.42
N ARG A 96 12.59 -31.07 -22.05
CA ARG A 96 12.34 -31.66 -20.71
C ARG A 96 12.87 -30.77 -19.58
N LEU A 97 14.04 -30.16 -19.75
CA LEU A 97 14.60 -29.24 -18.76
C LEU A 97 13.74 -27.97 -18.61
N LEU A 98 13.16 -27.47 -19.70
CA LEU A 98 12.21 -26.35 -19.69
C LEU A 98 10.91 -26.71 -18.94
N GLU A 99 10.33 -27.89 -19.20
CA GLU A 99 9.14 -28.38 -18.47
C GLU A 99 9.43 -28.55 -16.97
N THR A 100 10.64 -29.03 -16.63
CA THR A 100 11.06 -29.18 -15.23
C THR A 100 11.29 -27.82 -14.57
N LEU A 101 11.82 -26.84 -15.31
CA LEU A 101 12.02 -25.47 -14.84
C LEU A 101 10.68 -24.76 -14.60
N GLU A 102 9.73 -24.92 -15.52
CA GLU A 102 8.37 -24.41 -15.38
C GLU A 102 7.68 -24.99 -14.14
N SER A 103 7.76 -26.32 -13.95
CA SER A 103 7.17 -26.99 -12.78
C SER A 103 7.81 -26.53 -11.47
N ASN A 104 9.13 -26.33 -11.44
CA ASN A 104 9.84 -25.88 -10.25
C ASN A 104 9.57 -24.40 -9.94
N LEU A 105 9.45 -23.54 -10.94
CA LEU A 105 9.00 -22.16 -10.76
C LEU A 105 7.59 -22.14 -10.18
N LEU A 106 6.65 -22.90 -10.75
CA LEU A 106 5.29 -23.01 -10.22
C LEU A 106 5.27 -23.45 -8.76
N ASN A 107 6.09 -24.44 -8.38
CA ASN A 107 6.20 -24.89 -6.99
C ASN A 107 6.85 -23.85 -6.07
N LEU A 108 7.87 -23.12 -6.51
CA LEU A 108 8.46 -22.02 -5.73
C LEU A 108 7.45 -20.90 -5.48
N PHE A 109 6.67 -20.55 -6.52
CA PHE A 109 5.61 -19.57 -6.41
C PHE A 109 4.44 -20.05 -5.56
N GLN A 110 4.18 -21.35 -5.45
CA GLN A 110 3.15 -21.90 -4.56
C GLN A 110 3.61 -22.01 -3.11
N ASN A 111 4.89 -22.32 -2.87
CA ASN A 111 5.43 -22.53 -1.52
C ASN A 111 5.89 -21.24 -0.83
N HIS A 112 6.27 -20.23 -1.61
CA HIS A 112 6.86 -18.98 -1.10
C HIS A 112 6.20 -17.72 -1.64
N GLY A 113 5.39 -17.85 -2.71
CA GLY A 113 4.48 -16.81 -3.17
C GLY A 113 3.09 -17.08 -2.62
N SER A 114 2.47 -16.06 -2.05
CA SER A 114 1.03 -16.09 -1.85
C SER A 114 0.36 -16.20 -3.22
N MET A 115 -0.27 -17.33 -3.52
CA MET A 115 -1.18 -17.50 -4.66
C MET A 115 -2.46 -16.66 -4.53
N THR A 116 -2.51 -15.69 -3.59
CA THR A 116 -3.75 -14.97 -3.27
C THR A 116 -3.83 -13.52 -3.74
N ASP A 117 -2.79 -12.92 -4.31
CA ASP A 117 -2.90 -11.55 -4.84
C ASP A 117 -2.74 -11.41 -6.38
N TYR A 118 -2.14 -12.40 -7.05
CA TYR A 118 -1.99 -12.40 -8.51
C TYR A 118 -3.06 -13.21 -9.26
N SER A 119 -3.76 -14.13 -8.59
CA SER A 119 -4.63 -15.13 -9.26
C SER A 119 -6.05 -14.65 -9.61
N ILE A 120 -6.54 -13.55 -9.04
CA ILE A 120 -7.89 -13.06 -9.36
C ILE A 120 -7.90 -12.28 -10.69
N ILE A 121 -6.79 -11.62 -11.01
CA ILE A 121 -6.64 -10.84 -12.25
C ILE A 121 -6.07 -11.73 -13.37
N ASP A 122 -5.07 -12.57 -13.09
CA ASP A 122 -4.42 -13.39 -14.13
C ASP A 122 -5.29 -14.53 -14.66
N ASN A 123 -6.26 -15.04 -13.89
CA ASN A 123 -7.18 -16.08 -14.39
C ASN A 123 -8.18 -15.59 -15.45
N LYS A 124 -8.28 -14.27 -15.69
CA LYS A 124 -9.14 -13.72 -16.77
C LYS A 124 -8.34 -13.29 -17.99
N LEU A 125 -7.06 -12.99 -17.84
CA LEU A 125 -6.20 -12.46 -18.89
C LEU A 125 -5.55 -13.59 -19.70
N THR A 126 -5.35 -13.37 -20.99
CA THR A 126 -4.50 -14.28 -21.79
C THR A 126 -3.03 -14.03 -21.47
N ARG A 127 -2.15 -14.99 -21.80
CA ARG A 127 -0.70 -14.87 -21.55
C ARG A 127 -0.11 -13.54 -22.09
N SER A 128 -0.54 -13.09 -23.26
CA SER A 128 -0.11 -11.83 -23.85
C SER A 128 -0.63 -10.60 -23.10
N GLU A 129 -1.86 -10.67 -22.58
CA GLU A 129 -2.47 -9.59 -21.79
C GLU A 129 -1.86 -9.49 -20.39
N ALA A 130 -1.49 -10.61 -19.77
CA ALA A 130 -0.78 -10.63 -18.49
C ALA A 130 0.62 -10.01 -18.62
N LEU A 131 1.35 -10.32 -19.69
CA LEU A 131 2.65 -9.71 -20.00
C LEU A 131 2.54 -8.19 -20.21
N ASP A 132 1.55 -7.75 -20.99
CA ASP A 132 1.28 -6.32 -21.20
C ASP A 132 0.91 -5.62 -19.89
N MET A 133 0.08 -6.25 -19.05
CA MET A 133 -0.33 -5.70 -17.75
C MET A 133 0.86 -5.54 -16.79
N ALA A 134 1.76 -6.54 -16.71
CA ALA A 134 2.97 -6.47 -15.90
C ALA A 134 3.91 -5.34 -16.35
N MET A 135 4.03 -5.12 -17.66
CA MET A 135 4.83 -4.02 -18.22
C MET A 135 4.15 -2.65 -18.03
N VAL A 136 2.82 -2.58 -18.10
CA VAL A 136 2.05 -1.39 -17.74
C VAL A 136 2.31 -1.02 -16.29
N ARG A 137 2.27 -1.98 -15.36
CA ARG A 137 2.54 -1.76 -13.93
C ARG A 137 3.94 -1.20 -13.66
N GLN A 138 4.91 -1.47 -14.53
CA GLN A 138 6.26 -0.88 -14.48
C GLN A 138 6.33 0.54 -15.07
N GLY A 139 5.21 1.15 -15.45
CA GLY A 139 5.15 2.49 -16.03
C GLY A 139 5.55 2.57 -17.50
N LEU A 140 5.67 1.43 -18.20
CA LEU A 140 6.09 1.43 -19.60
C LEU A 140 5.00 1.95 -20.54
N THR A 141 5.42 2.78 -21.51
CA THR A 141 4.54 3.29 -22.57
C THR A 141 4.20 2.20 -23.59
N SER A 142 3.07 2.30 -24.29
CA SER A 142 2.68 1.31 -25.31
C SER A 142 3.75 1.12 -26.40
N LYS A 143 4.50 2.19 -26.74
CA LYS A 143 5.63 2.13 -27.68
C LYS A 143 6.84 1.38 -27.13
N ALA A 144 7.07 1.41 -25.81
CA ALA A 144 8.13 0.64 -25.17
C ALA A 144 7.75 -0.84 -25.06
N ILE A 145 6.50 -1.13 -24.68
CA ILE A 145 5.95 -2.50 -24.64
C ILE A 145 6.00 -3.14 -26.02
N ALA A 146 5.56 -2.42 -27.06
CA ALA A 146 5.60 -2.89 -28.44
C ALA A 146 7.02 -3.30 -28.88
N ARG A 147 8.02 -2.49 -28.51
CA ARG A 147 9.44 -2.81 -28.77
C ARG A 147 9.91 -4.03 -27.98
N ASN A 148 9.54 -4.16 -26.71
CA ASN A 148 9.94 -5.27 -25.86
C ASN A 148 9.33 -6.61 -26.28
N LEU A 149 8.09 -6.59 -26.78
CA LEU A 149 7.37 -7.79 -27.21
C LEU A 149 7.48 -8.05 -28.72
N ALA A 150 8.21 -7.21 -29.46
CA ALA A 150 8.35 -7.28 -30.92
C ALA A 150 6.99 -7.34 -31.66
N ILE A 151 6.00 -6.60 -31.17
CA ILE A 151 4.65 -6.48 -31.75
C ILE A 151 4.33 -5.03 -32.12
N SER A 152 3.26 -4.81 -32.87
CA SER A 152 2.86 -3.45 -33.23
C SER A 152 2.32 -2.68 -32.00
N PRO A 153 2.51 -1.35 -31.93
CA PRO A 153 1.87 -0.52 -30.90
C PRO A 153 0.34 -0.63 -30.90
N GLU A 154 -0.25 -0.91 -32.06
CA GLU A 154 -1.68 -1.13 -32.21
C GLU A 154 -2.13 -2.42 -31.51
N THR A 155 -1.32 -3.48 -31.61
CA THR A 155 -1.54 -4.75 -30.89
C THR A 155 -1.54 -4.54 -29.37
N VAL A 156 -0.60 -3.74 -28.85
CA VAL A 156 -0.56 -3.37 -27.42
C VAL A 156 -1.79 -2.55 -27.01
N SER A 157 -2.28 -1.67 -27.88
CA SER A 157 -3.52 -0.91 -27.65
C SER A 157 -4.73 -1.83 -27.51
N ILE A 158 -4.82 -2.85 -28.36
CA ILE A 158 -5.87 -3.88 -28.31
C ILE A 158 -5.76 -4.70 -27.02
N HIS A 159 -4.57 -5.18 -26.67
CA HIS A 159 -4.36 -5.90 -25.40
C HIS A 159 -4.76 -5.04 -24.19
N ARG A 160 -4.36 -3.76 -24.12
CA ARG A 160 -4.76 -2.83 -23.05
C ARG A 160 -6.28 -2.64 -22.97
N ARG A 161 -6.97 -2.60 -24.11
CA ARG A 161 -8.45 -2.55 -24.16
C ARG A 161 -9.06 -3.82 -23.60
N ASN A 162 -8.55 -4.99 -23.99
CA ASN A 162 -9.03 -6.27 -23.49
C ASN A 162 -8.75 -6.46 -22.00
N ILE A 163 -7.60 -6.00 -21.51
CA ILE A 163 -7.25 -5.98 -20.08
C ILE A 163 -8.28 -5.12 -19.33
N ARG A 164 -8.57 -3.90 -19.81
CA ARG A 164 -9.61 -3.05 -19.23
C ARG A 164 -10.97 -3.74 -19.19
N LYS A 165 -11.37 -4.41 -20.28
CA LYS A 165 -12.62 -5.18 -20.35
C LYS A 165 -12.68 -6.29 -19.32
N LYS A 166 -11.63 -7.11 -19.24
CA LYS A 166 -11.53 -8.25 -18.33
C LYS A 166 -11.42 -7.85 -16.86
N LEU A 167 -10.95 -6.62 -16.59
CA LEU A 167 -10.92 -5.98 -15.28
C LEU A 167 -12.18 -5.18 -14.94
N GLY A 168 -13.18 -5.09 -15.83
CA GLY A 168 -14.40 -4.31 -15.59
C GLY A 168 -14.20 -2.80 -15.60
N LEU A 169 -13.20 -2.30 -16.34
CA LEU A 169 -12.81 -0.89 -16.45
C LEU A 169 -13.31 -0.21 -17.73
N GLU A 170 -14.24 -0.82 -18.47
CA GLU A 170 -14.77 -0.24 -19.72
C GLU A 170 -15.39 1.15 -19.51
N ASN A 171 -16.06 1.36 -18.36
CA ASN A 171 -16.81 2.58 -18.06
C ASN A 171 -16.14 3.50 -17.02
N LYS A 172 -14.89 3.21 -16.63
CA LYS A 172 -14.17 4.01 -15.63
C LYS A 172 -13.20 4.98 -16.30
N ALA A 173 -13.17 6.22 -15.83
CA ALA A 173 -12.27 7.27 -16.32
C ALA A 173 -10.79 6.98 -15.98
N ASP A 174 -10.54 6.11 -15.00
CA ASP A 174 -9.19 5.80 -14.54
C ASP A 174 -8.35 5.12 -15.64
N GLY A 175 -7.10 5.57 -15.77
CA GLY A 175 -6.11 4.92 -16.62
C GLY A 175 -5.77 3.53 -16.10
N LEU A 176 -5.45 2.58 -17.00
CA LEU A 176 -5.09 1.22 -16.61
C LEU A 176 -3.91 1.21 -15.63
N TYR A 177 -2.92 2.09 -15.82
CA TYR A 177 -1.81 2.29 -14.90
C TYR A 177 -2.27 2.73 -13.50
N SER A 178 -3.08 3.80 -13.45
CA SER A 178 -3.63 4.35 -12.20
C SER A 178 -4.42 3.31 -11.41
N TYR A 179 -5.20 2.48 -12.09
CA TYR A 179 -5.95 1.41 -11.45
C TYR A 179 -5.04 0.31 -10.87
N LEU A 180 -4.00 -0.07 -11.60
CA LEU A 180 -3.04 -1.08 -11.16
C LEU A 180 -2.09 -0.59 -10.06
N ASP A 181 -1.86 0.72 -9.97
CA ASP A 181 -1.05 1.36 -8.93
C ASP A 181 -1.79 1.44 -7.58
N VAL A 182 -3.12 1.58 -7.62
CA VAL A 182 -3.99 1.67 -6.43
C VAL A 182 -4.27 0.30 -5.77
N ILE A 183 -4.19 -0.80 -6.51
CA ILE A 183 -4.42 -2.17 -5.97
C ILE A 183 -3.12 -2.74 -5.38
N ASN A 184 -2.47 -1.96 -4.52
CA ASN A 184 -1.20 -2.28 -3.90
C ASN A 184 -1.29 -2.12 -2.38
#